data_AF-A0A9D7M0N7-F1
#
_entry.id   AF-A0A9D7M0N7-F1
#
_cell.length_a   1.000
_cell.length_b   1.000
_cell.length_c   1.000
_cell.angle_alpha   90.00
_cell.angle_beta   90.00
_cell.angle_gamma   90.00
#
_symmetry.space_group_name_H-M   'P 1'
#
loop_
_entity.id
_entity.type
_entity.pdbx_description
1 polymer ?
#
loop_
_entity_poly.entity_id
_entity_poly.type
_entity_poly.pdbx_seq_one_letter_code
_entity_poly.pdbx_strand_id
1 'polypeptide(L)'
;MQFKYAICYPDKEEIDFRNSPISGDQVIHIAQTYPWIEQLNYKETLDRDDMFYSPSLEFTCIENNRSFTLTAIYNERGDLEFSLWYYRPKMVRNSVGAFEKMEVDDIWAIKFDDAIKYLNIFVKGDYSIIENLYR
;
A
#
# COMPACT_ATOMS: atom_id res chain seq x y z
N MET A 1 -15.92 8.60 0.38
CA MET A 1 -15.04 7.88 -0.55
C MET A 1 -15.26 6.39 -0.35
N GLN A 2 -15.27 5.64 -1.45
CA GLN A 2 -15.31 4.19 -1.43
C GLN A 2 -14.01 3.66 -2.01
N PHE A 3 -13.62 2.49 -1.54
CA PHE A 3 -12.36 1.86 -1.91
C PHE A 3 -12.63 0.47 -2.47
N LYS A 4 -11.71 0.01 -3.30
CA LYS A 4 -11.49 -1.40 -3.59
C LYS A 4 -10.08 -1.73 -3.13
N TYR A 5 -9.75 -3.01 -3.01
CA TYR A 5 -8.40 -3.38 -2.61
C TYR A 5 -7.88 -4.60 -3.36
N ALA A 6 -6.57 -4.74 -3.36
CA ALA A 6 -5.86 -5.88 -3.92
C ALA A 6 -4.90 -6.45 -2.87
N ILE A 7 -4.68 -7.76 -2.94
CA ILE A 7 -3.78 -8.48 -2.04
C ILE A 7 -2.68 -9.13 -2.88
N CYS A 8 -1.43 -8.86 -2.52
CA CYS A 8 -0.29 -9.58 -3.05
C CYS A 8 0.14 -10.61 -1.99
N TYR A 9 -0.08 -11.89 -2.28
CA TYR A 9 0.35 -13.00 -1.42
C TYR A 9 1.77 -13.43 -1.78
N PRO A 10 2.57 -13.92 -0.82
CA PRO A 10 3.93 -14.37 -1.09
C PRO A 10 4.03 -15.49 -2.13
N ASP A 11 3.08 -16.43 -2.12
CA ASP A 11 3.08 -17.68 -2.87
C ASP A 11 2.27 -17.64 -4.18
N LYS A 12 1.74 -16.46 -4.55
CA LYS A 12 0.88 -16.33 -5.73
C LYS A 12 1.40 -15.27 -6.67
N GLU A 13 1.66 -15.66 -7.91
CA GLU A 13 1.98 -14.73 -8.99
C GLU A 13 0.81 -13.77 -9.30
N GLU A 14 -0.41 -14.31 -9.26
CA GLU A 14 -1.64 -13.54 -9.52
C GLU A 14 -2.06 -12.71 -8.30
N ILE A 15 -2.37 -11.44 -8.56
CA ILE A 15 -2.89 -10.50 -7.56
C ILE A 15 -4.38 -10.77 -7.31
N ASP A 16 -4.78 -10.86 -6.03
CA ASP A 16 -6.17 -11.07 -5.64
C ASP A 16 -6.92 -9.74 -5.52
N PHE A 17 -7.72 -9.42 -6.54
CA PHE A 17 -8.51 -8.19 -6.60
C PHE A 17 -9.88 -8.34 -5.92
N ARG A 18 -10.13 -7.50 -4.92
CA ARG A 18 -11.39 -7.39 -4.20
C ARG A 18 -12.12 -6.12 -4.63
N ASN A 19 -12.86 -6.25 -5.73
CA ASN A 19 -13.52 -5.13 -6.42
C ASN A 19 -14.85 -4.68 -5.81
N SER A 20 -15.33 -5.35 -4.75
CA SER A 20 -16.52 -4.88 -4.03
C SER A 20 -16.20 -3.60 -3.27
N PRO A 21 -16.99 -2.52 -3.42
CA PRO A 21 -16.74 -1.27 -2.70
C PRO A 21 -16.77 -1.46 -1.18
N ILE A 22 -15.79 -0.85 -0.50
CA ILE A 22 -15.67 -0.81 0.95
C ILE A 22 -15.50 0.63 1.45
N SER A 23 -15.92 0.88 2.68
CA SER A 23 -15.76 2.15 3.38
C SER A 23 -14.32 2.36 3.88
N GLY A 24 -13.98 3.60 4.25
CA GLY A 24 -12.70 3.90 4.91
C GLY A 24 -12.51 3.13 6.22
N ASP A 25 -13.55 2.98 7.03
CA ASP A 25 -13.47 2.19 8.27
C ASP A 25 -13.15 0.71 8.00
N GLN A 26 -13.72 0.14 6.94
CA GLN A 26 -13.41 -1.22 6.50
C GLN A 26 -11.97 -1.35 6.00
N VAL A 27 -11.44 -0.35 5.28
CA VAL A 27 -10.03 -0.30 4.88
C VAL A 27 -9.11 -0.40 6.11
N ILE A 28 -9.37 0.43 7.13
CA ILE A 28 -8.58 0.42 8.37
C ILE A 28 -8.71 -0.92 9.10
N HIS A 29 -9.93 -1.44 9.23
CA HIS A 29 -10.16 -2.73 9.86
C HIS A 29 -9.38 -3.85 9.14
N ILE A 30 -9.49 -3.94 7.82
CA ILE A 30 -8.79 -4.94 7.00
C ILE A 30 -7.28 -4.86 7.25
N ALA A 31 -6.69 -3.66 7.16
CA ALA A 31 -5.26 -3.48 7.38
C ALA A 31 -4.82 -3.82 8.81
N GLN A 32 -5.65 -3.55 9.82
CA GLN A 32 -5.35 -3.86 11.21
C GLN A 32 -5.46 -5.35 11.54
N THR A 33 -6.39 -6.06 10.91
CA THR A 33 -6.64 -7.49 11.18
C THR A 33 -5.95 -8.42 10.19
N TYR A 34 -5.30 -7.89 9.16
CA TYR A 34 -4.56 -8.71 8.21
C TYR A 34 -3.41 -9.44 8.91
N PRO A 35 -3.19 -10.73 8.64
CA PRO A 35 -2.21 -11.55 9.35
C PRO A 35 -0.78 -11.29 8.82
N TRP A 36 -0.27 -10.07 9.02
CA TRP A 36 0.99 -9.60 8.45
C TRP A 36 2.18 -10.48 8.85
N ILE A 37 2.28 -10.83 10.14
CA ILE A 37 3.38 -11.63 10.67
C ILE A 37 3.29 -13.05 10.16
N GLU A 38 2.09 -13.63 10.10
CA GLU A 38 1.89 -14.98 9.58
C GLU A 38 2.25 -15.05 8.10
N GLN A 39 1.87 -14.04 7.31
CA GLN A 39 2.22 -13.96 5.89
C GLN A 39 3.71 -13.76 5.68
N LEU A 40 4.38 -12.96 6.51
CA LEU A 40 5.83 -12.81 6.49
C LEU A 40 6.54 -14.12 6.88
N ASN A 41 6.10 -14.77 7.94
CA ASN A 41 6.66 -16.06 8.35
C ASN A 41 6.47 -17.11 7.27
N TYR A 42 5.30 -17.15 6.64
CA TYR A 42 5.04 -18.06 5.54
C TYR A 42 5.97 -17.77 4.35
N LYS A 43 6.15 -16.50 3.98
CA LYS A 43 7.11 -16.09 2.94
C LYS A 43 8.52 -16.62 3.22
N GLU A 44 9.01 -16.56 4.46
CA GLU A 44 10.35 -17.06 4.83
C GLU A 44 10.49 -18.58 4.72
N THR A 45 9.38 -19.32 4.61
CA THR A 45 9.40 -20.78 4.37
C THR A 45 9.36 -21.17 2.89
N LEU A 46 9.12 -20.22 1.99
CA LEU A 46 9.02 -20.48 0.55
C LEU A 46 10.41 -20.62 -0.08
N ASP A 47 10.52 -21.53 -1.04
CA ASP A 47 11.66 -21.56 -1.94
C ASP A 47 11.66 -20.31 -2.83
N ARG A 48 12.84 -19.88 -3.29
CA ARG A 48 12.98 -18.63 -4.05
C ARG A 48 12.13 -18.60 -5.32
N ASP A 49 11.97 -19.75 -5.98
CA ASP A 49 11.23 -19.85 -7.24
C ASP A 49 9.70 -19.81 -7.02
N ASP A 50 9.25 -20.00 -5.77
CA ASP A 50 7.84 -19.96 -5.37
C ASP A 50 7.46 -18.64 -4.67
N MET A 51 8.42 -17.70 -4.53
CA MET A 51 8.23 -16.42 -3.86
C MET A 51 8.03 -15.29 -4.88
N PHE A 52 6.83 -14.72 -4.93
CA PHE A 52 6.44 -13.68 -5.90
C PHE A 52 6.42 -12.27 -5.31
N TYR A 53 5.90 -12.12 -4.09
CA TYR A 53 5.71 -10.80 -3.47
C TYR A 53 6.10 -10.79 -1.99
N SER A 54 6.35 -9.59 -1.46
CA SER A 54 6.18 -9.36 -0.03
C SER A 54 4.69 -9.15 0.28
N PRO A 55 4.17 -9.64 1.42
CA PRO A 55 2.75 -9.50 1.77
C PRO A 55 2.32 -8.05 1.68
N SER A 56 1.32 -7.76 0.82
CA SER A 56 0.90 -6.39 0.57
C SER A 56 -0.61 -6.24 0.45
N LEU A 57 -1.10 -5.08 0.90
CA LEU A 57 -2.46 -4.61 0.66
C LEU A 57 -2.43 -3.27 -0.06
N GLU A 58 -2.99 -3.21 -1.26
CA GLU A 58 -3.20 -1.97 -2.00
C GLU A 58 -4.66 -1.54 -1.90
N PHE A 59 -4.92 -0.34 -1.38
CA PHE A 59 -6.25 0.25 -1.32
C PHE A 59 -6.38 1.36 -2.37
N THR A 60 -7.30 1.20 -3.32
CA THR A 60 -7.55 2.20 -4.37
C THR A 60 -8.86 2.94 -4.09
N CYS A 61 -8.79 4.28 -4.03
CA CYS A 61 -9.96 5.14 -3.98
C CYS A 61 -10.67 5.11 -5.34
N ILE A 62 -11.95 4.73 -5.35
CA ILE A 62 -12.71 4.53 -6.59
C ILE A 62 -12.94 5.85 -7.30
N GLU A 63 -13.15 6.94 -6.56
CA GLU A 63 -13.51 8.23 -7.14
C GLU A 63 -12.35 8.94 -7.85
N ASN A 64 -11.10 8.72 -7.42
CA ASN A 64 -9.95 9.47 -7.94
C ASN A 64 -8.75 8.60 -8.36
N ASN A 65 -8.88 7.27 -8.29
CA ASN A 65 -7.86 6.30 -8.66
C ASN A 65 -6.51 6.43 -7.94
N ARG A 66 -6.43 7.22 -6.85
CA ARG A 66 -5.27 7.20 -5.97
C ARG A 66 -5.24 5.88 -5.24
N SER A 67 -4.05 5.29 -5.06
CA SER A 67 -3.89 4.09 -4.24
C SER A 67 -2.81 4.24 -3.20
N PHE A 68 -3.01 3.56 -2.08
CA PHE A 68 -2.09 3.52 -0.96
C PHE A 68 -1.83 2.06 -0.62
N THR A 69 -0.57 1.64 -0.71
CA THR A 69 -0.15 0.25 -0.50
C THR A 69 0.70 0.14 0.74
N LEU A 70 0.35 -0.83 1.59
CA LEU A 70 1.20 -1.27 2.69
C LEU A 70 1.86 -2.57 2.27
N THR A 71 3.18 -2.63 2.32
CA THR A 71 3.96 -3.84 2.06
C THR A 71 4.76 -4.17 3.32
N ALA A 72 4.47 -5.33 3.92
CA ALA A 72 5.14 -5.77 5.13
C ALA A 72 6.54 -6.32 4.83
N ILE A 73 7.48 -6.04 5.73
CA ILE A 73 8.86 -6.52 5.68
C ILE A 73 9.40 -6.69 7.10
N TYR A 74 10.33 -7.62 7.31
CA TYR A 74 11.14 -7.66 8.53
C TYR A 74 12.35 -6.74 8.41
N ASN A 75 12.58 -5.90 9.42
CA ASN A 75 13.83 -5.15 9.53
C ASN A 75 15.00 -6.07 9.94
N GLU A 76 16.21 -5.52 10.03
CA GLU A 76 17.41 -6.28 10.39
C GLU A 76 17.34 -6.94 11.79
N ARG A 77 16.46 -6.46 12.68
CA ARG A 77 16.22 -7.04 14.00
C ARG A 77 15.09 -8.07 14.02
N GLY A 78 14.41 -8.29 12.90
CA GLY A 78 13.22 -9.14 12.82
C GLY A 78 11.93 -8.47 13.29
N ASP A 79 11.91 -7.14 13.48
CA ASP A 79 10.67 -6.43 13.80
C ASP A 79 9.86 -6.16 12.53
N LEU A 80 8.53 -6.16 12.64
CA LEU A 80 7.62 -5.80 11.56
C LEU A 80 7.74 -4.31 11.20
N GLU A 81 8.05 -4.05 9.93
CA GLU A 81 8.05 -2.72 9.32
C GLU A 81 7.29 -2.77 7.99
N PHE A 82 7.02 -1.58 7.44
CA PHE A 82 6.29 -1.40 6.20
C PHE A 82 7.03 -0.45 5.27
N SER A 83 6.98 -0.76 3.98
CA SER A 83 7.06 0.27 2.95
C SER A 83 5.65 0.74 2.57
N LEU A 84 5.52 2.04 2.35
CA LEU A 84 4.28 2.69 1.94
C LEU A 84 4.44 3.19 0.51
N TRP A 85 3.59 2.73 -0.39
CA TRP A 85 3.59 3.14 -1.79
C TRP A 85 2.35 3.97 -2.05
N TYR A 86 2.53 5.13 -2.67
CA TYR A 86 1.46 6.07 -2.93
C TYR A 86 1.37 6.40 -4.41
N TYR A 87 0.37 5.84 -5.08
CA TYR A 87 0.08 6.11 -6.48
C TYR A 87 -0.87 7.31 -6.58
N ARG A 88 -0.40 8.38 -7.21
CA ARG A 88 -1.12 9.66 -7.25
C ARG A 88 -0.88 10.43 -8.54
N PRO A 89 -1.76 11.37 -8.89
CA PRO A 89 -1.46 12.32 -9.95
C PRO A 89 -0.32 13.26 -9.54
N LYS A 90 0.63 13.48 -10.44
CA LYS A 90 1.67 14.50 -10.36
C LYS A 90 1.67 15.36 -11.63
N MET A 91 1.93 16.64 -11.43
CA MET A 91 2.16 17.56 -12.55
C MET A 91 3.59 17.38 -13.07
N VAL A 92 3.72 16.90 -14.30
CA VAL A 92 5.01 16.72 -14.98
C VAL A 92 5.14 17.77 -16.07
N ARG A 93 6.35 18.33 -16.23
CA ARG A 93 6.65 19.31 -17.27
C ARG A 93 7.62 18.72 -18.30
N ASN A 94 7.30 18.91 -19.57
CA ASN A 94 8.21 18.64 -20.68
C ASN A 94 8.31 19.87 -21.61
N SER A 95 8.99 19.72 -22.74
CA SER A 95 9.16 20.79 -23.74
C SER A 95 7.86 21.25 -24.42
N VAL A 96 6.75 20.53 -24.25
CA VAL A 96 5.44 20.79 -24.88
C VAL A 96 4.43 21.38 -23.90
N GLY A 97 4.69 21.30 -22.58
CA GLY A 97 3.82 21.89 -21.56
C GLY A 97 3.83 21.10 -20.25
N ALA A 98 2.85 21.41 -19.39
CA ALA A 98 2.59 20.69 -18.16
C ALA A 98 1.38 19.76 -18.35
N PHE A 99 1.49 18.51 -17.92
CA PHE A 99 0.39 17.55 -17.93
C PHE A 99 0.40 16.71 -16.67
N GLU A 100 -0.75 16.18 -16.29
CA GLU A 100 -0.89 15.29 -15.15
C GLU A 100 -0.57 13.85 -15.56
N LYS A 101 0.26 13.19 -14.77
CA LYS A 101 0.59 11.78 -14.92
C LYS A 101 0.50 11.11 -13.56
N MET A 102 -0.06 9.90 -13.52
CA MET A 102 -0.01 9.10 -12.30
C MET A 102 1.41 8.56 -12.08
N GLU A 103 1.94 8.75 -10.88
CA GLU A 103 3.25 8.27 -10.46
C GLU A 103 3.16 7.65 -9.07
N VAL A 104 4.07 6.71 -8.80
CA VAL A 104 4.22 6.07 -7.49
C VAL A 104 5.35 6.75 -6.75
N ASP A 105 5.09 7.13 -5.50
CA ASP A 105 6.13 7.49 -4.52
C ASP A 105 6.21 6.38 -3.46
N ASP A 106 7.40 6.12 -2.92
CA ASP A 106 7.60 5.12 -1.86
C ASP A 106 8.48 5.61 -0.71
N ILE A 107 8.18 5.14 0.50
CA ILE A 107 8.98 5.32 1.72
C ILE A 107 9.05 3.99 2.46
N TRP A 108 10.10 3.79 3.23
CA TRP A 108 10.43 2.52 3.89
C TRP A 108 10.61 2.70 5.40
N ALA A 109 10.78 1.59 6.10
CA ALA A 109 11.06 1.54 7.53
C ALA A 109 9.97 2.21 8.39
N ILE A 110 8.70 2.05 8.00
CA ILE A 110 7.57 2.61 8.72
C ILE A 110 7.02 1.57 9.71
N LYS A 111 6.88 1.94 10.98
CA LYS A 111 6.27 1.08 11.99
C LYS A 111 4.79 0.89 11.73
N PHE A 112 4.23 -0.24 12.18
CA PHE A 112 2.82 -0.56 11.99
C PHE A 112 1.85 0.56 12.39
N ASP A 113 1.98 1.13 13.59
CA ASP A 113 1.07 2.19 14.06
C ASP A 113 1.14 3.45 13.18
N ASP A 114 2.32 3.80 12.69
CA ASP A 114 2.51 4.92 11.77
C ASP A 114 1.94 4.61 10.38
N ALA A 115 2.13 3.39 9.89
CA ALA A 115 1.55 2.93 8.63
C ALA A 115 0.01 3.00 8.65
N ILE A 116 -0.61 2.53 9.73
CA ILE A 116 -2.07 2.62 9.94
C ILE A 116 -2.52 4.08 10.09
N LYS A 117 -1.74 4.92 10.76
CA LYS A 117 -2.02 6.36 10.86
C LYS A 117 -2.03 7.01 9.47
N TYR A 118 -1.06 6.73 8.61
CA TYR A 118 -1.03 7.28 7.25
C TYR A 118 -2.15 6.72 6.36
N LEU A 119 -2.48 5.43 6.49
CA LEU A 119 -3.66 4.86 5.84
C LEU A 119 -4.95 5.56 6.30
N ASN A 120 -5.09 5.89 7.58
CA ASN A 120 -6.24 6.65 8.09
C ASN A 120 -6.34 8.06 7.51
N ILE A 121 -5.21 8.72 7.29
CA ILE A 121 -5.14 10.02 6.60
C ILE A 121 -5.58 9.85 5.13
N PHE A 122 -5.16 8.75 4.48
CA PHE A 122 -5.51 8.45 3.09
C PHE A 122 -7.01 8.27 2.92
N VAL A 123 -7.64 7.45 3.77
CA VAL A 123 -9.08 7.17 3.67
C VAL A 123 -9.96 8.36 4.03
N LYS A 124 -9.41 9.36 4.73
CA LYS A 124 -10.06 10.65 5.01
C LYS A 124 -9.91 11.66 3.87
N GLY A 125 -8.98 11.42 2.95
CA GLY A 125 -8.78 12.28 1.77
C GLY A 125 -7.80 13.43 2.02
N ASP A 126 -7.08 13.40 3.14
CA ASP A 126 -6.10 14.42 3.52
C ASP A 126 -4.76 14.20 2.79
N TYR A 127 -4.82 14.13 1.46
CA TYR A 127 -3.71 13.70 0.60
C TYR A 127 -2.47 14.58 0.71
N SER A 128 -2.63 15.88 0.99
CA SER A 128 -1.51 16.80 1.16
C SER A 128 -0.56 16.38 2.29
N ILE A 129 -1.08 15.73 3.35
CA ILE A 129 -0.27 15.22 4.46
C ILE A 129 0.56 14.02 4.00
N ILE A 130 -0.03 13.13 3.21
CA ILE A 130 0.66 11.96 2.65
C ILE A 130 1.73 12.39 1.66
N GLU A 131 1.40 13.31 0.76
CA GLU A 131 2.34 13.85 -0.24
C GLU A 131 3.57 14.51 0.40
N ASN A 132 3.46 15.03 1.63
CA ASN A 132 4.59 15.60 2.36
C ASN A 132 5.57 14.55 2.89
N LEU A 133 5.18 13.27 2.97
CA LEU A 133 6.08 12.20 3.40
C LEU A 133 7.16 11.86 2.35
N TYR A 134 6.88 12.18 1.09
CA TYR A 134 7.68 11.78 -0.08
C TYR A 134 8.49 12.94 -0.67
N ARG A 135 8.72 14.00 0.11
CA ARG A 135 9.43 15.22 -0.32
C ARG A 135 10.93 15.15 -0.06
#